data_AF-A0A644SK28-F1
#
_entry.id   AF-A0A644SK28-F1
#
_cell.length_a   1.000
_cell.length_b   1.000
_cell.length_c   1.000
_cell.angle_alpha   90.00
_cell.angle_beta   90.00
_cell.angle_gamma   90.00
#
_symmetry.space_group_name_H-M   'P 1'
#
loop_
_entity.id
_entity.type
_entity.pdbx_description
1 polymer ?
#
loop_
_entity_poly.entity_id
_entity_poly.type
_entity_poly.pdbx_seq_one_letter_code
_entity_poly.pdbx_strand_id
1 'polypeptide(L)'
;MKDITQDFGKLYHPTSALVFFQTNERIKETYVEYFDMDKNGNPINAHPLTEKEAKTLVKALNTKTQKEKSKDFLKPKGILPTNILQINPSENGSVLWFTKSMKKQLYFTENLEILNGRAEVPAMLWFANKRSLKIFALSSNQRPTEKTSLFYAPFFNVYENGNVCMGTVDVHIQNSTSLEEYIKNWENYFFNSYFSHLMNEHNPIKGNCVNLWKSLINVDKPFPKEALKKANRTLKNLL
;
A
#
# COMPACT_ATOMS: atom_id res chain seq x y z
N MET A 1 -45.82 3.37 -37.90
CA MET A 1 -44.54 2.71 -37.56
C MET A 1 -43.94 3.51 -36.41
N LYS A 2 -43.84 2.95 -35.20
CA LYS A 2 -43.26 3.66 -34.05
C LYS A 2 -41.75 3.70 -34.25
N ASP A 3 -41.18 4.90 -34.27
CA ASP A 3 -39.75 5.12 -34.35
C ASP A 3 -39.09 4.63 -33.04
N ILE A 4 -38.38 3.51 -33.14
CA ILE A 4 -37.68 2.82 -32.04
C ILE A 4 -36.20 3.23 -31.98
N THR A 5 -35.78 4.29 -32.69
CA THR A 5 -34.38 4.76 -32.70
C THR A 5 -33.86 5.20 -31.33
N GLN A 6 -34.73 5.44 -30.34
CA GLN A 6 -34.29 5.79 -28.98
C GLN A 6 -33.75 4.61 -28.16
N ASP A 7 -33.87 3.36 -28.63
CA ASP A 7 -33.40 2.16 -27.89
C ASP A 7 -32.00 1.66 -28.29
N PHE A 8 -31.32 2.30 -29.24
CA PHE A 8 -30.02 1.84 -29.75
C PHE A 8 -28.82 2.60 -29.15
N GLY A 9 -28.49 2.34 -27.89
CA GLY A 9 -27.17 2.66 -27.30
C GLY A 9 -26.65 4.09 -27.53
N LYS A 10 -25.33 4.29 -27.40
CA LYS A 10 -24.69 5.56 -27.79
C LYS A 10 -24.23 5.46 -29.23
N LEU A 11 -24.79 6.29 -30.10
CA LEU A 11 -24.31 6.45 -31.48
C LEU A 11 -22.97 7.21 -31.46
N TYR A 12 -21.94 6.61 -32.07
CA TYR A 12 -20.61 7.21 -32.18
C TYR A 12 -20.36 7.67 -33.62
N HIS A 13 -19.89 8.90 -33.79
CA HIS A 13 -19.48 9.44 -35.07
C HIS A 13 -17.95 9.61 -35.09
N PRO A 14 -17.28 9.30 -36.21
CA PRO A 14 -15.85 9.53 -36.33
C PRO A 14 -15.59 11.04 -36.34
N THR A 15 -14.75 11.52 -35.42
CA THR A 15 -14.37 12.93 -35.33
C THR A 15 -12.91 13.18 -35.70
N SER A 16 -12.08 12.15 -35.61
CA SER A 16 -10.64 12.25 -35.85
C SER A 16 -9.97 10.88 -36.05
N ALA A 17 -8.80 10.85 -36.69
CA ALA A 17 -7.91 9.70 -36.76
C ALA A 17 -6.46 10.03 -36.37
N LEU A 18 -5.73 9.00 -35.96
CA LEU A 18 -4.29 9.04 -35.73
C LEU A 18 -3.60 8.09 -36.71
N VAL A 19 -2.56 8.56 -37.38
CA VAL A 19 -1.74 7.73 -38.27
C VAL A 19 -0.31 7.71 -37.75
N PHE A 20 0.23 6.49 -37.60
CA PHE A 20 1.58 6.27 -37.11
C PHE A 20 2.50 5.96 -38.29
N PHE A 21 3.51 6.80 -38.47
CA PHE A 21 4.58 6.60 -39.42
C PHE A 21 5.80 6.07 -38.68
N GLN A 22 6.49 5.11 -39.27
CA GLN A 22 7.68 4.49 -38.69
C GLN A 22 8.77 4.35 -39.74
N THR A 23 10.01 4.68 -39.38
CA THR A 23 11.16 4.47 -40.28
C THR A 23 11.48 2.98 -40.40
N ASN A 24 11.97 2.57 -41.57
CA ASN A 24 12.40 1.19 -41.84
C ASN A 24 13.87 0.94 -41.46
N GLU A 25 14.43 1.79 -40.61
CA GLU A 25 15.83 1.71 -40.17
C GLU A 25 16.01 0.78 -38.97
N ARG A 26 17.28 0.48 -38.65
CA ARG A 26 17.63 -0.36 -37.49
C ARG A 26 17.19 0.27 -36.16
N ILE A 27 17.15 1.62 -36.10
CA ILE A 27 16.54 2.37 -35.02
C ILE A 27 15.22 2.93 -35.56
N LYS A 28 14.10 2.46 -35.00
CA LYS A 28 12.77 2.85 -35.43
C LYS A 28 12.39 4.20 -34.81
N GLU A 29 12.34 5.23 -35.63
CA GLU A 29 11.73 6.50 -35.25
C GLU A 29 10.25 6.47 -35.59
N THR A 30 9.41 7.04 -34.72
CA THR A 30 7.96 7.05 -34.89
C THR A 30 7.43 8.48 -34.85
N TYR A 31 6.64 8.82 -35.85
CA TYR A 31 5.96 10.12 -35.99
C TYR A 31 4.46 9.88 -36.08
N VAL A 32 3.65 10.76 -35.49
CA VAL A 32 2.20 10.60 -35.42
C VAL A 32 1.53 11.83 -35.99
N GLU A 33 0.62 11.62 -36.94
CA GLU A 33 -0.27 12.66 -37.46
C GLU A 33 -1.67 12.52 -36.91
N TYR A 34 -2.29 13.67 -36.64
CA TYR A 34 -3.69 13.82 -36.33
C TYR A 34 -4.44 14.30 -37.58
N PHE A 35 -5.62 13.72 -37.80
CA PHE A 35 -6.56 14.13 -38.83
C PHE A 35 -7.90 14.44 -38.18
N ASP A 36 -8.52 15.55 -38.57
CA ASP A 36 -9.94 15.78 -38.36
C ASP A 36 -10.75 14.87 -39.31
N MET A 37 -12.03 14.63 -38.99
CA MET A 37 -12.96 13.95 -39.89
C MET A 37 -14.00 14.92 -40.40
N ASP A 38 -14.26 14.91 -41.71
CA ASP A 38 -15.39 15.62 -42.28
C ASP A 38 -16.73 14.92 -41.94
N LYS A 39 -17.85 15.54 -42.34
CA LYS A 39 -19.21 14.99 -42.12
C LYS A 39 -19.46 13.62 -42.75
N ASN A 40 -18.64 13.21 -43.72
CA ASN A 40 -18.72 11.93 -44.39
C ASN A 40 -17.75 10.90 -43.79
N GLY A 41 -16.95 11.29 -42.79
CA GLY A 41 -15.93 10.44 -42.16
C GLY A 41 -14.61 10.37 -42.94
N ASN A 42 -14.34 11.32 -43.84
CA ASN A 42 -13.06 11.38 -44.54
C ASN A 42 -12.02 12.16 -43.72
N PRO A 43 -10.75 11.70 -43.66
CA PRO A 43 -9.68 12.43 -43.02
C PRO A 43 -9.37 13.75 -43.72
N ILE A 44 -9.32 14.84 -42.95
CA ILE A 44 -8.96 16.19 -43.40
C ILE A 44 -8.01 16.84 -42.38
N ASN A 45 -7.41 17.98 -42.74
CA ASN A 45 -6.54 18.78 -41.85
C ASN A 45 -5.40 17.99 -41.19
N ALA A 46 -4.58 17.31 -41.98
CA ALA A 46 -3.42 16.58 -41.47
C ALA A 46 -2.43 17.51 -40.74
N HIS A 47 -2.02 17.15 -39.53
CA HIS A 47 -0.96 17.84 -38.80
C HIS A 47 -0.26 16.94 -37.78
N PRO A 48 0.98 17.28 -37.36
CA PRO A 48 1.64 16.57 -36.26
C PRO A 48 0.77 16.53 -35.01
N LEU A 49 0.70 15.37 -34.36
CA LEU A 49 -0.04 15.21 -33.11
C LEU A 49 0.44 16.20 -32.05
N THR A 50 -0.46 17.03 -31.54
CA THR A 50 -0.13 18.01 -30.50
C THR A 50 -0.23 17.41 -29.10
N GLU A 51 0.43 18.04 -28.11
CA GLU A 51 0.26 17.63 -26.70
C GLU A 51 -1.19 17.68 -26.23
N LYS A 52 -1.99 18.61 -26.77
CA LYS A 52 -3.39 18.81 -26.37
C LYS A 52 -4.27 17.65 -26.87
N GLU A 53 -4.08 17.22 -28.11
CA GLU A 53 -4.74 16.02 -28.66
C GLU A 53 -4.28 14.77 -27.95
N ALA A 54 -2.97 14.62 -27.69
CA ALA A 54 -2.43 13.51 -26.93
C ALA A 54 -3.04 13.44 -25.51
N LYS A 55 -3.19 14.57 -24.82
CA LYS A 55 -3.89 14.66 -23.52
C LYS A 55 -5.36 14.25 -23.63
N THR A 56 -6.03 14.58 -24.74
CA THR A 56 -7.42 14.18 -25.00
C THR A 56 -7.54 12.67 -25.21
N LEU A 57 -6.64 12.07 -26.00
CA LEU A 57 -6.52 10.62 -26.15
C LEU A 57 -6.29 9.95 -24.81
N VAL A 58 -5.32 10.43 -24.02
CA VAL A 58 -5.03 9.91 -22.67
C VAL A 58 -6.28 9.98 -21.78
N LYS A 59 -7.05 11.08 -21.83
CA LYS A 59 -8.30 11.21 -21.08
C LYS A 59 -9.33 10.17 -21.52
N ALA A 60 -9.51 9.97 -22.82
CA ALA A 60 -10.45 8.99 -23.38
C ALA A 60 -10.07 7.54 -23.04
N LEU A 61 -8.78 7.22 -23.07
CA LEU A 61 -8.26 5.91 -22.64
C LEU A 61 -8.50 5.69 -21.14
N ASN A 62 -8.24 6.71 -20.31
CA ASN A 62 -8.41 6.63 -18.86
C ASN A 62 -9.86 6.43 -18.41
N THR A 63 -10.86 6.75 -19.24
CA THR A 63 -12.28 6.51 -18.98
C THR A 63 -12.73 5.06 -19.20
N LYS A 64 -11.93 4.20 -19.86
CA LYS A 64 -12.31 2.79 -20.14
C LYS A 64 -11.47 1.74 -19.41
N THR A 65 -10.28 2.09 -18.91
CA THR A 65 -9.38 1.14 -18.22
C THR A 65 -9.20 1.50 -16.75
N GLN A 66 -9.98 0.85 -15.86
CA GLN A 66 -9.71 0.60 -14.42
C GLN A 66 -9.37 1.79 -13.49
N LYS A 67 -9.18 3.03 -13.98
CA LYS A 67 -8.70 4.20 -13.24
C LYS A 67 -9.72 4.85 -12.31
N GLU A 68 -11.00 4.51 -12.43
CA GLU A 68 -11.99 4.93 -11.42
C GLU A 68 -11.84 4.16 -10.11
N LYS A 69 -11.27 2.94 -10.12
CA LYS A 69 -11.03 2.18 -8.88
C LYS A 69 -9.73 2.56 -8.17
N SER A 70 -8.75 3.17 -8.86
CA SER A 70 -7.42 3.47 -8.27
C SER A 70 -7.18 4.92 -7.89
N LYS A 71 -7.98 5.88 -8.38
CA LYS A 71 -7.81 7.31 -8.03
C LYS A 71 -8.17 7.66 -6.59
N ASP A 72 -8.99 6.83 -5.93
CA ASP A 72 -9.39 7.03 -4.54
C ASP A 72 -8.60 6.15 -3.55
N PHE A 73 -7.72 5.26 -4.04
CA PHE A 73 -6.89 4.43 -3.18
C PHE A 73 -5.92 5.29 -2.38
N LEU A 74 -5.90 5.14 -1.05
CA LEU A 74 -5.05 5.91 -0.13
C LEU A 74 -5.31 7.43 -0.14
N LYS A 75 -6.44 7.86 -0.69
CA LYS A 75 -6.88 9.24 -0.55
C LYS A 75 -7.30 9.49 0.90
N PRO A 76 -6.74 10.49 1.59
CA PRO A 76 -7.16 10.82 2.95
C PRO A 76 -8.60 11.38 2.92
N LYS A 77 -9.38 11.09 3.96
CA LYS A 77 -10.74 11.65 4.13
C LYS A 77 -10.70 13.14 4.52
N GLY A 78 -9.58 13.60 5.08
CA GLY A 78 -9.38 14.98 5.51
C GLY A 78 -7.90 15.36 5.60
N ILE A 79 -7.54 16.12 6.62
CA ILE A 79 -6.14 16.51 6.89
C ILE A 79 -5.30 15.24 7.14
N LEU A 80 -4.12 15.20 6.55
CA LEU A 80 -3.23 14.07 6.69
C LEU A 80 -2.83 13.85 8.17
N PRO A 81 -3.01 12.63 8.72
CA PRO A 81 -2.60 12.35 10.09
C PRO A 81 -1.10 12.52 10.28
N THR A 82 -0.70 13.10 11.42
CA THR A 82 0.72 13.38 11.76
C THR A 82 1.56 12.14 12.01
N ASN A 83 0.97 10.95 11.94
CA ASN A 83 1.67 9.67 12.03
C ASN A 83 2.00 9.05 10.67
N ILE A 84 1.46 9.60 9.57
CA ILE A 84 1.81 9.20 8.21
C ILE A 84 3.16 9.81 7.83
N LEU A 85 4.09 8.96 7.36
CA LEU A 85 5.44 9.35 6.99
C LEU A 85 5.58 9.50 5.47
N GLN A 86 5.00 8.57 4.71
CA GLN A 86 5.02 8.59 3.25
C GLN A 86 3.80 7.89 2.67
N ILE A 87 3.31 8.39 1.54
CA ILE A 87 2.28 7.76 0.71
C ILE A 87 2.85 7.63 -0.71
N ASN A 88 2.81 6.42 -1.26
CA ASN A 88 3.07 6.17 -2.67
C ASN A 88 1.74 5.80 -3.32
N PRO A 89 1.11 6.69 -4.11
CA PRO A 89 -0.20 6.46 -4.71
C PRO A 89 -0.15 5.70 -6.05
N SER A 90 0.95 4.99 -6.36
CA SER A 90 1.06 4.18 -7.57
C SER A 90 0.08 2.98 -7.59
N GLU A 91 0.03 2.25 -8.71
CA GLU A 91 -0.84 1.06 -8.85
C GLU A 91 -0.61 0.02 -7.74
N ASN A 92 0.65 -0.12 -7.31
CA ASN A 92 1.09 -0.90 -6.14
C ASN A 92 1.29 -0.02 -4.91
N GLY A 93 0.35 0.90 -4.68
CA GLY A 93 0.50 1.95 -3.69
C GLY A 93 0.84 1.43 -2.29
N SER A 94 1.64 2.22 -1.58
CA SER A 94 2.14 1.88 -0.25
C SER A 94 2.04 3.06 0.70
N VAL A 95 2.01 2.75 1.99
CA VAL A 95 2.00 3.72 3.07
C VAL A 95 3.08 3.34 4.07
N LEU A 96 3.86 4.33 4.50
CA LEU A 96 4.72 4.23 5.67
C LEU A 96 4.12 5.10 6.77
N TRP A 97 3.85 4.52 7.93
CA TRP A 97 3.32 5.24 9.10
C TRP A 97 3.93 4.71 10.39
N PHE A 98 3.73 5.42 11.50
CA PHE A 98 4.13 4.94 12.82
C PHE A 98 2.98 4.96 13.81
N THR A 99 3.10 4.18 14.88
CA THR A 99 2.24 4.24 16.05
C THR A 99 3.11 4.40 17.29
N LYS A 100 2.61 5.13 18.28
CA LYS A 100 3.24 5.21 19.62
C LYS A 100 3.03 3.89 20.35
N SER A 101 3.78 3.69 21.45
CA SER A 101 3.52 2.61 22.39
C SER A 101 2.07 2.69 22.87
N MET A 102 1.42 1.53 22.95
CA MET A 102 0.01 1.45 23.28
C MET A 102 -0.37 0.06 23.78
N LYS A 103 -1.46 -0.03 24.54
CA LYS A 103 -2.03 -1.32 24.95
C LYS A 103 -2.78 -1.96 23.78
N LYS A 104 -2.41 -3.19 23.42
CA LYS A 104 -3.12 -4.00 22.42
C LYS A 104 -3.55 -5.33 23.03
N GLN A 105 -4.68 -5.83 22.57
CA GLN A 105 -5.06 -7.22 22.76
C GLN A 105 -4.15 -8.05 21.85
N LEU A 106 -3.56 -9.12 22.39
CA LEU A 106 -2.69 -10.04 21.66
C LEU A 106 -3.26 -11.46 21.79
N TYR A 107 -3.16 -12.21 20.70
CA TYR A 107 -3.63 -13.59 20.62
C TYR A 107 -2.46 -14.49 20.26
N PHE A 108 -2.28 -15.55 21.03
CA PHE A 108 -1.23 -16.55 20.88
C PHE A 108 -1.87 -17.92 20.70
N THR A 109 -1.24 -18.77 19.89
CA THR A 109 -1.63 -20.18 19.81
C THR A 109 -1.17 -20.94 21.05
N GLU A 110 -1.87 -22.03 21.38
CA GLU A 110 -1.67 -22.78 22.63
C GLU A 110 -0.25 -23.34 22.78
N ASN A 111 0.43 -23.69 21.68
CA ASN A 111 1.81 -24.19 21.65
C ASN A 111 2.86 -23.22 22.22
N LEU A 112 2.57 -21.90 22.28
CA LEU A 112 3.47 -20.92 22.87
C LEU A 112 3.34 -20.87 24.39
N GLU A 113 2.27 -21.43 24.95
CA GLU A 113 1.90 -21.38 26.36
C GLU A 113 1.76 -19.95 26.93
N ILE A 114 1.55 -18.96 26.06
CA ILE A 114 1.32 -17.57 26.45
C ILE A 114 -0.19 -17.36 26.52
N LEU A 115 -0.67 -16.74 27.60
CA LEU A 115 -2.07 -16.37 27.71
C LEU A 115 -2.45 -15.31 26.67
N ASN A 116 -3.69 -15.36 26.18
CA ASN A 116 -4.27 -14.24 25.44
C ASN A 116 -4.58 -13.10 26.42
N GLY A 117 -4.36 -11.86 26.00
CA GLY A 117 -4.62 -10.73 26.87
C GLY A 117 -4.08 -9.41 26.37
N ARG A 118 -4.16 -8.39 27.23
CA ARG A 118 -3.70 -7.04 26.89
C ARG A 118 -2.30 -6.82 27.43
N ALA A 119 -1.43 -6.24 26.60
CA ALA A 119 -0.10 -5.80 27.00
C ALA A 119 0.25 -4.48 26.28
N GLU A 120 1.17 -3.71 26.85
CA GLU A 120 1.76 -2.58 26.15
C GLU A 120 2.76 -3.08 25.10
N VAL A 121 2.57 -2.65 23.85
CA VAL A 121 3.50 -2.88 22.74
C VAL A 121 4.38 -1.64 22.55
N PRO A 122 5.62 -1.78 22.03
CA PRO A 122 6.47 -0.62 21.80
C PRO A 122 5.89 0.28 20.70
N ALA A 123 6.51 1.44 20.49
CA ALA A 123 6.25 2.21 19.27
C ALA A 123 6.63 1.37 18.05
N MET A 124 5.83 1.45 16.99
CA MET A 124 5.96 0.62 15.80
C MET A 124 6.06 1.48 14.55
N LEU A 125 6.88 1.04 13.61
CA LEU A 125 6.93 1.53 12.24
C LEU A 125 6.27 0.49 11.34
N TRP A 126 5.40 0.95 10.46
CA TRP A 126 4.57 0.14 9.59
C TRP A 126 4.81 0.57 8.15
N PHE A 127 5.13 -0.39 7.29
CA PHE A 127 5.19 -0.20 5.85
C PHE A 127 4.28 -1.23 5.19
N ALA A 128 3.26 -0.79 4.47
CA ALA A 128 2.34 -1.71 3.83
C ALA A 128 2.02 -1.29 2.40
N ASN A 129 2.02 -2.26 1.50
CA ASN A 129 1.39 -2.15 0.18
C ASN A 129 0.12 -3.04 0.16
N LYS A 130 -0.54 -3.16 -0.99
CA LYS A 130 -1.79 -3.95 -1.11
C LYS A 130 -1.69 -5.43 -0.69
N ARG A 131 -0.48 -6.01 -0.67
CA ARG A 131 -0.26 -7.46 -0.50
C ARG A 131 0.61 -7.82 0.70
N SER A 132 1.44 -6.89 1.17
CA SER A 132 2.41 -7.19 2.21
C SER A 132 2.49 -6.09 3.25
N LEU A 133 2.79 -6.55 4.47
CA LEU A 133 3.09 -5.72 5.62
C LEU A 133 4.52 -5.98 6.08
N LYS A 134 5.25 -4.90 6.33
CA LYS A 134 6.52 -4.90 7.05
C LYS A 134 6.37 -4.08 8.32
N ILE A 135 6.90 -4.59 9.41
CA ILE A 135 6.90 -3.89 10.70
C ILE A 135 8.26 -3.91 11.37
N PHE A 136 8.55 -2.83 12.09
CA PHE A 136 9.72 -2.69 12.95
C PHE A 136 9.32 -1.99 14.26
N ALA A 137 10.08 -2.23 15.33
CA ALA A 137 9.92 -1.49 16.56
C ALA A 137 10.79 -0.22 16.56
N LEU A 138 10.34 0.78 17.31
CA LEU A 138 11.01 2.05 17.56
C LEU A 138 11.30 2.17 19.07
N SER A 139 12.41 2.81 19.42
CA SER A 139 12.81 3.02 20.82
C SER A 139 12.08 4.18 21.51
N SER A 140 11.34 5.01 20.75
CA SER A 140 10.64 6.18 21.27
C SER A 140 9.29 6.41 20.58
N ASN A 141 8.41 7.14 21.27
CA ASN A 141 7.10 7.58 20.77
C ASN A 141 7.18 8.83 19.88
N GLN A 142 8.40 9.26 19.52
CA GLN A 142 8.61 10.41 18.66
C GLN A 142 8.44 10.02 17.20
N ARG A 143 8.04 10.98 16.36
CA ARG A 143 7.95 10.78 14.92
C ARG A 143 9.35 10.44 14.38
N PRO A 144 9.56 9.28 13.75
CA PRO A 144 10.86 8.89 13.25
C PRO A 144 11.25 9.72 12.02
N THR A 145 12.56 9.84 11.80
CA THR A 145 13.16 10.45 10.62
C THR A 145 13.90 9.39 9.82
N GLU A 146 14.38 9.72 8.62
CA GLU A 146 15.18 8.81 7.79
C GLU A 146 16.37 8.16 8.53
N LYS A 147 16.98 8.89 9.47
CA LYS A 147 18.14 8.44 10.26
C LYS A 147 17.76 7.57 11.46
N THR A 148 16.48 7.45 11.80
CA THR A 148 16.03 6.68 12.96
C THR A 148 16.39 5.21 12.79
N SER A 149 17.13 4.66 13.76
CA SER A 149 17.48 3.24 13.81
C SER A 149 16.23 2.40 14.10
N LEU A 150 16.14 1.26 13.42
CA LEU A 150 15.05 0.30 13.56
C LEU A 150 15.46 -0.88 14.45
N PHE A 151 14.47 -1.40 15.17
CA PHE A 151 14.59 -2.62 15.97
C PHE A 151 13.66 -3.68 15.38
N TYR A 152 14.01 -4.95 15.57
CA TYR A 152 13.09 -6.01 15.16
C TYR A 152 11.79 -5.89 15.96
N ALA A 153 10.67 -6.11 15.28
CA ALA A 153 9.36 -6.12 15.90
C ALA A 153 9.28 -7.31 16.88
N PRO A 154 8.96 -7.11 18.17
CA PRO A 154 9.07 -8.15 19.20
C PRO A 154 7.92 -9.17 19.14
N PHE A 155 7.52 -9.62 17.95
CA PHE A 155 6.36 -10.49 17.75
C PHE A 155 6.74 -11.77 17.03
N PHE A 156 5.91 -12.79 17.21
CA PHE A 156 5.92 -14.01 16.40
C PHE A 156 5.36 -13.72 15.01
N ASN A 157 5.54 -14.65 14.07
CA ASN A 157 5.10 -14.53 12.68
C ASN A 157 5.74 -13.35 11.91
N VAL A 158 6.86 -12.79 12.41
CA VAL A 158 7.61 -11.72 11.73
C VAL A 158 8.97 -12.25 11.31
N TYR A 159 9.30 -12.12 10.03
CA TYR A 159 10.61 -12.45 9.48
C TYR A 159 11.65 -11.41 9.88
N GLU A 160 12.93 -11.78 9.86
CA GLU A 160 14.05 -10.86 10.16
C GLU A 160 14.02 -9.57 9.31
N ASN A 161 13.60 -9.67 8.05
CA ASN A 161 13.51 -8.50 7.16
C ASN A 161 12.30 -7.58 7.46
N GLY A 162 11.52 -7.88 8.51
CA GLY A 162 10.34 -7.16 8.95
C GLY A 162 9.04 -7.61 8.30
N ASN A 163 9.07 -8.48 7.27
CA ASN A 163 7.84 -8.98 6.65
C ASN A 163 7.01 -9.75 7.67
N VAL A 164 5.69 -9.57 7.61
CA VAL A 164 4.75 -10.33 8.43
C VAL A 164 4.22 -11.52 7.63
N CYS A 165 4.29 -12.71 8.23
CA CYS A 165 3.57 -13.88 7.75
C CYS A 165 2.10 -13.76 8.18
N MET A 166 1.22 -13.47 7.22
CA MET A 166 -0.22 -13.38 7.46
C MET A 166 -0.91 -14.76 7.47
N GLY A 167 -0.18 -15.85 7.25
CA GLY A 167 -0.75 -17.20 7.18
C GLY A 167 -1.86 -17.31 6.12
N THR A 168 -3.00 -17.87 6.50
CA THR A 168 -4.23 -17.95 5.68
C THR A 168 -5.15 -16.74 5.84
N VAL A 169 -4.73 -15.67 6.51
CA VAL A 169 -5.54 -14.46 6.64
C VAL A 169 -5.70 -13.82 5.27
N ASP A 170 -6.93 -13.87 4.79
CA ASP A 170 -7.38 -13.31 3.54
C ASP A 170 -7.39 -11.77 3.62
N VAL A 171 -6.23 -11.15 3.36
CA VAL A 171 -6.06 -9.69 3.35
C VAL A 171 -6.81 -9.09 2.15
N HIS A 172 -8.06 -8.70 2.39
CA HIS A 172 -8.92 -8.08 1.40
C HIS A 172 -8.90 -6.56 1.53
N ILE A 173 -7.87 -5.92 1.00
CA ILE A 173 -7.83 -4.46 0.92
C ILE A 173 -8.55 -4.03 -0.36
N GLN A 174 -9.69 -3.36 -0.18
CA GLN A 174 -10.45 -2.84 -1.30
C GLN A 174 -9.67 -1.70 -1.98
N ASN A 175 -9.76 -1.63 -3.32
CA ASN A 175 -9.10 -0.59 -4.08
C ASN A 175 -9.62 0.83 -3.77
N SER A 176 -10.81 0.96 -3.15
CA SER A 176 -11.45 2.23 -2.77
C SER A 176 -11.25 2.61 -1.29
N THR A 177 -10.37 1.92 -0.56
CA THR A 177 -10.15 2.19 0.87
C THR A 177 -9.40 3.52 1.08
N SER A 178 -9.90 4.37 1.99
CA SER A 178 -9.22 5.62 2.36
C SER A 178 -7.93 5.34 3.12
N LEU A 179 -7.04 6.34 3.20
CA LEU A 179 -5.77 6.20 3.91
C LEU A 179 -5.93 5.72 5.36
N GLU A 180 -6.86 6.33 6.11
CA GLU A 180 -7.09 6.06 7.53
C GLU A 180 -7.63 4.65 7.75
N GLU A 181 -8.54 4.22 6.87
CA GLU A 181 -9.10 2.88 6.91
C GLU A 181 -8.07 1.84 6.49
N TYR A 182 -7.22 2.16 5.52
CA TYR A 182 -6.14 1.30 5.07
C TYR A 182 -5.14 0.98 6.19
N ILE A 183 -4.63 2.01 6.89
CA ILE A 183 -3.69 1.80 8.00
C ILE A 183 -4.35 1.06 9.17
N LYS A 184 -5.63 1.37 9.47
CA LYS A 184 -6.39 0.74 10.54
C LYS A 184 -6.63 -0.74 10.24
N ASN A 185 -6.95 -1.08 8.99
CA ASN A 185 -7.15 -2.46 8.58
C ASN A 185 -5.86 -3.27 8.71
N TRP A 186 -4.71 -2.72 8.29
CA TRP A 186 -3.43 -3.41 8.48
C TRP A 186 -3.06 -3.63 9.94
N GLU A 187 -3.24 -2.61 10.79
CA GLU A 187 -3.02 -2.76 12.23
C GLU A 187 -3.96 -3.82 12.83
N ASN A 188 -5.23 -3.83 12.42
CA ASN A 188 -6.21 -4.81 12.88
C ASN A 188 -5.87 -6.23 12.40
N TYR A 189 -5.51 -6.42 11.14
CA TYR A 189 -5.09 -7.73 10.61
C TYR A 189 -3.90 -8.27 11.38
N PHE A 190 -2.93 -7.42 11.71
CA PHE A 190 -1.78 -7.83 12.50
C PHE A 190 -2.17 -8.20 13.94
N PHE A 191 -2.79 -7.29 14.69
CA PHE A 191 -3.04 -7.50 16.13
C PHE A 191 -4.16 -8.49 16.43
N ASN A 192 -5.09 -8.72 15.49
CA ASN A 192 -6.13 -9.74 15.63
C ASN A 192 -5.74 -11.08 14.97
N SER A 193 -4.50 -11.22 14.51
CA SER A 193 -3.95 -12.53 14.11
C SER A 193 -3.49 -13.32 15.32
N TYR A 194 -3.40 -14.64 15.16
CA TYR A 194 -2.81 -15.53 16.15
C TYR A 194 -1.30 -15.64 15.94
N PHE A 195 -0.53 -15.13 16.90
CA PHE A 195 0.91 -15.30 17.00
C PHE A 195 1.24 -16.76 17.29
N SER A 196 2.09 -17.40 16.48
CA SER A 196 2.23 -18.86 16.53
C SER A 196 3.65 -19.41 16.60
N HIS A 197 4.59 -18.81 15.88
CA HIS A 197 5.98 -19.28 15.90
C HIS A 197 6.95 -18.16 15.52
N LEU A 198 8.20 -18.33 15.93
CA LEU A 198 9.30 -17.50 15.43
C LEU A 198 9.67 -17.98 14.02
N MET A 199 9.86 -17.04 13.10
CA MET A 199 10.18 -17.37 11.71
C MET A 199 11.66 -17.72 11.59
N ASN A 200 12.01 -18.87 11.01
CA ASN A 200 13.40 -19.28 10.71
C ASN A 200 14.36 -19.14 11.91
N GLU A 201 13.91 -19.50 13.12
CA GLU A 201 14.69 -19.34 14.37
C GLU A 201 15.11 -17.90 14.71
N HIS A 202 14.55 -16.90 14.02
CA HIS A 202 14.81 -15.50 14.29
C HIS A 202 14.20 -15.09 15.63
N ASN A 203 15.06 -14.76 16.58
CA ASN A 203 14.65 -14.11 17.82
C ASN A 203 14.71 -12.58 17.70
N PRO A 204 13.55 -11.88 17.74
CA PRO A 204 13.48 -10.44 17.51
C PRO A 204 13.86 -9.59 18.72
N ILE A 205 14.13 -10.21 19.87
CA ILE A 205 14.49 -9.51 21.11
C ILE A 205 15.84 -9.96 21.66
N LYS A 206 16.34 -9.24 22.66
CA LYS A 206 17.39 -9.71 23.56
C LYS A 206 16.74 -10.51 24.68
N GLY A 207 17.10 -11.79 24.81
CA GLY A 207 16.48 -12.72 25.76
C GLY A 207 15.44 -13.63 25.09
N ASN A 208 14.47 -14.15 25.84
CA ASN A 208 13.49 -15.11 25.31
C ASN A 208 12.13 -14.44 25.05
N CYS A 209 11.66 -14.50 23.80
CA CYS A 209 10.43 -13.82 23.36
C CYS A 209 9.16 -14.33 24.07
N VAL A 210 9.08 -15.64 24.32
CA VAL A 210 7.96 -16.25 25.05
C VAL A 210 7.92 -15.73 26.49
N ASN A 211 9.05 -15.75 27.19
CA ASN A 211 9.14 -15.27 28.57
C ASN A 211 8.82 -13.77 28.69
N LEU A 212 9.26 -12.97 27.72
CA LEU A 212 8.91 -11.55 27.65
C LEU A 212 7.39 -11.37 27.65
N TRP A 213 6.68 -12.01 26.71
CA TRP A 213 5.23 -11.85 26.63
C TRP A 213 4.48 -12.48 27.81
N LYS A 214 4.90 -13.65 28.32
CA LYS A 214 4.36 -14.22 29.55
C LYS A 214 4.41 -13.22 30.72
N SER A 215 5.46 -12.40 30.80
CA SER A 215 5.64 -11.41 31.88
C SER A 215 4.84 -10.10 31.70
N LEU A 216 4.36 -9.82 30.49
CA LEU A 216 3.69 -8.56 30.13
C LEU A 216 2.17 -8.70 29.94
N ILE A 217 1.69 -9.89 29.56
CA ILE A 217 0.27 -10.11 29.31
C ILE A 217 -0.55 -9.94 30.58
N ASN A 218 -1.61 -9.14 30.49
CA ASN A 218 -2.52 -8.78 31.57
C ASN A 218 -1.82 -8.12 32.77
N VAL A 219 -0.61 -7.59 32.53
CA VAL A 219 0.17 -6.84 33.51
C VAL A 219 0.23 -5.39 33.06
N ASP A 220 -0.07 -4.46 33.98
CA ASP A 220 0.02 -3.03 33.69
C ASP A 220 1.46 -2.54 33.80
N LYS A 221 2.29 -2.96 32.84
CA LYS A 221 3.70 -2.55 32.74
C LYS A 221 4.01 -2.06 31.32
N PRO A 222 4.89 -1.06 31.19
CA PRO A 222 5.38 -0.63 29.89
C PRO A 222 6.24 -1.72 29.25
N PHE A 223 6.31 -1.71 27.92
CA PHE A 223 7.22 -2.57 27.18
C PHE A 223 8.69 -2.23 27.53
N PRO A 224 9.54 -3.21 27.91
CA PRO A 224 10.94 -2.97 28.28
C PRO A 224 11.77 -2.68 27.02
N LYS A 225 12.19 -1.43 26.84
CA LYS A 225 12.94 -0.98 25.64
C LYS A 225 14.29 -1.67 25.48
N GLU A 226 14.84 -2.17 26.58
CA GLU A 226 16.13 -2.82 26.71
C GLU A 226 16.12 -4.18 26.01
N ALA A 227 14.94 -4.82 25.96
CA ALA A 227 14.69 -6.06 25.24
C ALA A 227 14.73 -5.87 23.72
N LEU A 228 14.61 -4.64 23.20
CA LEU A 228 14.68 -4.40 21.76
C LEU A 228 16.07 -4.75 21.20
N LYS A 229 16.08 -5.57 20.14
CA LYS A 229 17.27 -5.94 19.38
C LYS A 229 17.34 -5.09 18.10
N LYS A 230 18.49 -4.46 17.86
CA LYS A 230 18.69 -3.61 16.67
C LYS A 230 18.60 -4.45 15.40
N ALA A 231 17.92 -3.93 14.39
CA ALA A 231 17.78 -4.56 13.08
C ALA A 231 18.89 -4.15 12.08
N ASN A 232 19.94 -3.45 12.56
CA ASN A 232 21.06 -2.92 11.76
C ASN A 232 20.61 -2.14 10.51
N ARG A 233 19.49 -1.42 10.64
CA ARG A 233 18.83 -0.66 9.58
C ARG A 233 18.27 0.65 10.13
N THR A 234 18.08 1.59 9.23
CA THR A 234 17.42 2.87 9.46
C THR A 234 16.13 2.94 8.66
N LEU A 235 15.25 3.89 9.00
CA LEU A 235 14.03 4.13 8.24
C LEU A 235 14.33 4.36 6.75
N LYS A 236 15.42 5.07 6.42
CA LYS A 236 15.86 5.29 5.03
C LYS A 236 16.00 4.00 4.22
N ASN A 237 16.34 2.88 4.85
CA ASN A 237 16.47 1.59 4.15
C ASN A 237 15.11 0.98 3.72
N LEU A 238 13.99 1.58 4.12
CA LEU A 238 12.63 1.18 3.73
C LEU A 238 12.00 2.11 2.68
N LEU A 239 12.66 3.23 2.37
CA LEU A 239 12.19 4.21 1.39
C LEU A 239 12.58 3.84 -0.03
#